data_AF-A0AAU7ANZ5-F1
#
_entry.id   AF-A0AAU7ANZ5-F1
#
_cell.length_a   1.000
_cell.length_b   1.000
_cell.length_c   1.000
_cell.angle_alpha   90.00
_cell.angle_beta   90.00
_cell.angle_gamma   90.00
#
_symmetry.space_group_name_H-M   'P 1'
#
loop_
_entity.id
_entity.type
_entity.pdbx_description
1 polymer ?
#
loop_
_entity_poly.entity_id
_entity_poly.type
_entity_poly.pdbx_seq_one_letter_code
_entity_poly.pdbx_strand_id
1 'polypeptide(L)'
;MSTGRGAPPGIPVDPAGVCAALGALAQHELSLVESGAYDELDAVGAVRLDLLTALGAPGSARLTDADKDVLRSAARTQLLAREAMRQARDTLAGQLGRTDHARRAAAGYRASTAI
;
A
#
# COMPACT_ATOMS: atom_id res chain seq x y z
N MET A 1 -6.21 -41.54 9.51
CA MET A 1 -7.48 -41.16 8.85
C MET A 1 -7.35 -39.70 8.44
N SER A 2 -7.11 -39.46 7.15
CA SER A 2 -6.81 -38.13 6.61
C SER A 2 -8.12 -37.50 6.13
N THR A 3 -8.66 -36.54 6.87
CA THR A 3 -9.79 -35.73 6.42
C THR A 3 -9.27 -34.65 5.49
N GLY A 4 -9.33 -34.92 4.19
CA GLY A 4 -9.09 -33.92 3.16
C GLY A 4 -10.02 -32.73 3.37
N ARG A 5 -9.43 -31.53 3.54
CA ARG A 5 -10.16 -30.28 3.33
C ARG A 5 -10.48 -30.22 1.84
N GLY A 6 -11.68 -30.64 1.49
CA GLY A 6 -12.27 -30.30 0.19
C GLY A 6 -12.32 -28.79 0.10
N ALA A 7 -11.60 -28.23 -0.87
CA ALA A 7 -11.83 -26.85 -1.29
C ALA A 7 -13.31 -26.72 -1.66
N PRO A 8 -14.03 -25.71 -1.18
CA PRO A 8 -15.41 -25.49 -1.60
C PRO A 8 -15.45 -25.34 -3.14
N PRO A 9 -16.54 -25.80 -3.80
CA PRO A 9 -16.65 -25.75 -5.26
C PRO A 9 -16.43 -24.31 -5.76
N GLY A 10 -15.50 -24.17 -6.70
CA GLY A 10 -15.05 -22.90 -7.24
C GLY A 10 -16.20 -22.12 -7.86
N ILE A 11 -16.66 -21.09 -7.16
CA ILE A 11 -17.42 -20.01 -7.78
C ILE A 11 -16.47 -19.39 -8.81
N PRO A 12 -16.83 -19.33 -10.10
CA PRO A 12 -16.01 -18.64 -11.09
C PRO A 12 -15.88 -17.18 -10.64
N VAL A 13 -14.67 -16.81 -10.24
CA VAL A 13 -14.34 -15.42 -9.94
C VAL A 13 -14.39 -14.66 -11.26
N ASP A 14 -15.24 -13.64 -11.33
CA ASP A 14 -15.28 -12.75 -12.49
C ASP A 14 -13.97 -11.93 -12.54
N PRO A 15 -13.06 -12.21 -13.49
CA PRO A 15 -11.78 -11.52 -13.55
C PRO A 15 -11.94 -10.02 -13.81
N ALA A 16 -12.97 -9.61 -14.56
CA ALA A 16 -13.21 -8.21 -14.87
C ALA A 16 -13.58 -7.43 -13.60
N GLY A 17 -14.50 -7.97 -12.80
CA GLY A 17 -14.86 -7.42 -11.49
C GLY A 17 -13.65 -7.32 -10.54
N VAL A 18 -12.80 -8.34 -10.49
CA VAL A 18 -11.60 -8.31 -9.63
C VAL A 18 -10.56 -7.31 -10.14
N CYS A 19 -10.32 -7.23 -11.44
CA CYS A 19 -9.41 -6.24 -12.03
C CYS A 19 -9.92 -4.81 -11.78
N ALA A 20 -11.22 -4.56 -11.95
CA ALA A 20 -11.83 -3.26 -11.62
C ALA A 20 -11.69 -2.91 -10.14
N ALA A 21 -11.91 -3.88 -9.24
CA ALA A 21 -11.72 -3.70 -7.80
C ALA A 21 -10.26 -3.37 -7.46
N LEU A 22 -9.28 -4.04 -8.07
CA LEU A 22 -7.86 -3.73 -7.92
C LEU A 22 -7.51 -2.33 -8.42
N GLY A 23 -8.11 -1.89 -9.53
CA GLY A 23 -7.97 -0.54 -10.05
C GLY A 23 -8.50 0.52 -9.08
N ALA A 24 -9.71 0.33 -8.54
CA ALA A 24 -10.30 1.22 -7.55
C ALA A 24 -9.48 1.25 -6.25
N LEU A 25 -9.02 0.09 -5.79
CA LEU A 25 -8.20 -0.04 -4.59
C LEU A 25 -6.86 0.69 -4.73
N ALA A 26 -6.25 0.67 -5.91
CA ALA A 26 -5.01 1.41 -6.18
C ALA A 26 -5.22 2.93 -6.09
N GLN A 27 -6.36 3.46 -6.57
CA GLN A 27 -6.71 4.88 -6.42
C GLN A 27 -6.99 5.25 -4.97
N HIS A 28 -7.66 4.37 -4.23
CA HIS A 28 -7.89 4.56 -2.80
C HIS A 28 -6.56 4.58 -2.02
N GLU A 29 -5.63 3.66 -2.30
CA GLU A 29 -4.29 3.64 -1.70
C GLU A 29 -3.53 4.96 -1.94
N LEU A 30 -3.58 5.49 -3.16
CA LEU A 30 -2.97 6.79 -3.47
C LEU A 30 -3.62 7.93 -2.66
N SER A 31 -4.95 7.96 -2.58
CA SER A 31 -5.67 8.99 -1.82
C SER A 31 -5.36 8.94 -0.32
N LEU A 32 -5.18 7.75 0.25
CA LEU A 32 -4.75 7.58 1.65
C LEU A 32 -3.32 8.13 1.86
N VAL A 33 -2.42 7.86 0.92
CA VAL A 33 -1.04 8.37 0.98
C VAL A 33 -1.00 9.90 0.89
N GLU A 34 -1.79 10.48 -0.01
CA GLU A 34 -1.88 11.93 -0.19
C GLU A 34 -2.50 12.64 1.01
N SER A 35 -3.48 12.00 1.66
CA SER A 35 -4.10 12.53 2.88
C SER A 35 -3.31 12.24 4.16
N GLY A 36 -2.28 11.40 4.10
CA GLY A 36 -1.45 11.01 5.24
C GLY A 36 -2.10 9.97 6.16
N ALA A 37 -3.19 9.32 5.73
CA ALA A 37 -3.90 8.27 6.44
C ALA A 37 -3.15 6.92 6.35
N TYR A 38 -1.91 6.88 6.83
CA TYR A 38 -1.02 5.72 6.67
C TYR A 38 -1.47 4.49 7.47
N ASP A 39 -2.22 4.66 8.56
CA ASP A 39 -2.71 3.57 9.41
C ASP A 39 -3.71 2.66 8.68
N GLU A 40 -4.38 3.17 7.65
CA GLU A 40 -5.36 2.42 6.86
C GLU A 40 -4.72 1.55 5.76
N LEU A 41 -3.45 1.77 5.45
CA LEU A 41 -2.76 1.11 4.33
C LEU A 41 -2.58 -0.40 4.53
N ASP A 42 -2.45 -0.86 5.78
CA ASP A 42 -2.31 -2.29 6.08
C ASP A 42 -3.58 -3.07 5.73
N ALA A 43 -4.75 -2.51 6.07
CA ALA A 43 -6.04 -3.11 5.73
C ALA A 43 -6.26 -3.16 4.20
N VAL A 44 -5.90 -2.07 3.51
CA VAL A 44 -5.93 -2.00 2.04
C VAL A 44 -4.98 -3.04 1.41
N GLY A 45 -3.79 -3.21 1.99
CA GLY A 45 -2.82 -4.21 1.56
C GLY A 45 -3.34 -5.64 1.66
N ALA A 46 -4.06 -5.97 2.73
CA ALA A 46 -4.69 -7.29 2.92
C ALA A 46 -5.76 -7.55 1.84
N VAL A 47 -6.67 -6.60 1.62
CA VAL A 47 -7.72 -6.70 0.59
C VAL A 47 -7.12 -6.91 -0.80
N ARG A 48 -6.04 -6.19 -1.12
CA ARG A 48 -5.31 -6.35 -2.38
C ARG A 48 -4.77 -7.78 -2.56
N LEU A 49 -4.17 -8.34 -1.51
CA LEU A 49 -3.62 -9.69 -1.55
C LEU A 49 -4.71 -10.74 -1.81
N ASP A 50 -5.87 -10.58 -1.17
CA ASP A 50 -7.02 -11.47 -1.35
C ASP A 50 -7.52 -11.43 -2.79
N LEU A 51 -7.65 -10.23 -3.38
CA LEU A 51 -8.06 -10.05 -4.77
C LEU A 51 -7.05 -10.65 -5.77
N LEU A 52 -5.75 -10.45 -5.54
CA LEU A 52 -4.69 -11.07 -6.37
C LEU A 52 -4.70 -12.60 -6.28
N THR A 53 -4.95 -13.13 -5.08
CA THR A 53 -5.09 -14.57 -4.86
C THR A 53 -6.28 -15.14 -5.60
N ALA A 54 -7.41 -14.42 -5.63
CA ALA A 54 -8.59 -14.80 -6.37
C ALA A 54 -8.35 -14.84 -7.90
N LEU A 55 -7.57 -13.91 -8.46
CA LEU A 55 -7.17 -13.93 -9.87
C LEU A 55 -6.28 -15.12 -10.23
N GLY A 56 -5.38 -15.51 -9.32
CA GLY A 56 -4.47 -16.64 -9.50
C GLY A 56 -5.08 -18.01 -9.21
N ALA A 57 -6.32 -18.07 -8.72
CA ALA A 57 -6.96 -19.31 -8.31
C ALA A 57 -7.20 -20.26 -9.51
N PRO A 58 -7.05 -21.58 -9.34
CA PRO A 58 -7.40 -22.55 -10.37
C PRO A 58 -8.85 -22.39 -10.82
N GLY A 59 -9.07 -22.24 -12.13
CA GLY A 59 -10.41 -22.03 -12.68
C GLY A 59 -10.80 -20.55 -12.88
N SER A 60 -9.90 -19.60 -12.59
CA SER A 60 -10.12 -18.21 -13.01
C SER A 60 -10.23 -18.12 -14.53
N ALA A 61 -11.20 -17.34 -15.01
CA ALA A 61 -11.35 -17.12 -16.44
C ALA A 61 -10.12 -16.35 -16.99
N ARG A 62 -9.80 -16.57 -18.27
CA ARG A 62 -8.67 -15.89 -18.91
C ARG A 62 -8.87 -14.37 -18.89
N LEU A 63 -7.85 -13.65 -18.46
CA LEU A 63 -7.81 -12.19 -18.53
C LEU A 63 -7.88 -11.72 -19.99
N THR A 64 -8.79 -10.80 -20.24
CA THR A 64 -8.85 -10.04 -21.50
C THR A 64 -7.73 -9.00 -21.56
N ASP A 65 -7.53 -8.39 -22.72
CA ASP A 65 -6.56 -7.29 -22.83
C ASP A 65 -7.01 -6.03 -22.07
N ALA A 66 -8.33 -5.79 -21.98
CA ALA A 66 -8.89 -4.72 -21.16
C ALA A 66 -8.57 -4.93 -19.67
N ASP A 67 -8.70 -6.17 -19.16
CA ASP A 67 -8.35 -6.48 -17.77
C ASP A 67 -6.87 -6.22 -17.49
N LYS A 68 -5.99 -6.61 -18.43
CA LYS A 68 -4.56 -6.35 -18.32
C LYS A 68 -4.25 -4.85 -18.34
N ASP A 69 -4.97 -4.06 -19.13
CA ASP A 69 -4.80 -2.60 -19.16
C ASP A 69 -5.18 -1.97 -17.82
N VAL A 70 -6.28 -2.43 -17.21
CA VAL A 70 -6.69 -2.02 -15.85
C VAL A 70 -5.61 -2.37 -14.84
N LEU A 71 -5.06 -3.60 -14.88
CA LEU A 71 -3.98 -4.02 -13.96
C LEU A 71 -2.71 -3.20 -14.15
N ARG A 72 -2.33 -2.87 -15.40
CA ARG A 72 -1.17 -2.00 -15.67
C ARG A 72 -1.41 -0.58 -15.13
N SER A 73 -2.63 -0.05 -15.28
CA SER A 73 -3.01 1.25 -14.72
C SER A 73 -2.91 1.22 -13.19
N ALA A 74 -3.48 0.21 -12.55
CA ALA A 74 -3.43 0.01 -11.10
C ALA A 74 -1.97 -0.07 -10.58
N ALA A 75 -1.11 -0.82 -11.27
CA ALA A 75 0.30 -0.94 -10.92
C ALA A 75 1.05 0.40 -11.01
N ARG A 76 0.74 1.24 -12.02
CA ARG A 76 1.30 2.59 -12.12
C ARG A 76 0.85 3.47 -10.96
N THR A 77 -0.44 3.46 -10.62
CA THR A 77 -0.95 4.21 -9.47
C THR A 77 -0.27 3.79 -8.16
N GLN A 78 -0.01 2.49 -7.97
CA GLN A 78 0.71 1.99 -6.81
C GLN A 78 2.17 2.46 -6.76
N LEU A 79 2.83 2.60 -7.91
CA LEU A 79 4.18 3.19 -7.97
C LEU A 79 4.16 4.65 -7.51
N LEU A 80 3.18 5.43 -7.96
CA LEU A 80 3.00 6.81 -7.52
C LEU A 80 2.77 6.89 -6.00
N ALA A 81 1.90 6.04 -5.45
CA ALA A 81 1.66 5.98 -4.01
C ALA A 81 2.96 5.66 -3.23
N ARG A 82 3.79 4.73 -3.73
CA ARG A 82 5.09 4.40 -3.11
C ARG A 82 6.08 5.56 -3.16
N GLU A 83 6.13 6.28 -4.27
CA GLU A 83 6.99 7.45 -4.42
C GLU A 83 6.56 8.58 -3.48
N ALA A 84 5.25 8.83 -3.37
CA ALA A 84 4.70 9.82 -2.44
C ALA A 84 5.01 9.45 -0.97
N MET A 85 4.84 8.17 -0.58
CA MET A 85 5.24 7.70 0.76
C MET A 85 6.74 7.89 1.02
N ARG A 86 7.59 7.62 0.03
CA ARG A 86 9.03 7.81 0.14
C ARG A 86 9.36 9.29 0.39
N GLN A 87 8.76 10.19 -0.39
CA GLN A 87 8.95 11.64 -0.22
C GLN A 87 8.48 12.12 1.16
N ALA A 88 7.34 11.63 1.64
CA ALA A 88 6.83 11.94 2.97
C ALA A 88 7.80 11.50 4.07
N ARG A 89 8.34 10.27 3.97
CA ARG A 89 9.35 9.75 4.91
C ARG A 89 10.63 10.58 4.90
N ASP A 90 11.14 10.91 3.72
CA ASP A 90 12.38 11.69 3.59
C ASP A 90 12.19 13.11 4.16
N THR A 91 11.02 13.69 3.97
CA THR A 91 10.62 14.98 4.58
C THR A 91 10.57 14.91 6.10
N LEU A 92 9.93 13.87 6.66
CA LEU A 92 9.85 13.64 8.10
C LEU A 92 11.23 13.43 8.73
N ALA A 93 12.09 12.65 8.08
CA ALA A 93 13.48 12.45 8.52
C ALA A 93 14.25 13.77 8.59
N GLY A 94 14.09 14.63 7.57
CA GLY A 94 14.67 15.97 7.56
C GLY A 94 14.16 16.87 8.70
N GLN A 95 12.86 16.79 9.03
CA GLN A 95 12.29 17.51 10.17
C GLN A 95 12.85 17.02 11.50
N LEU A 96 12.92 15.70 11.71
CA LEU A 96 13.47 15.10 12.92
C LEU A 96 14.93 15.52 13.14
N GLY A 97 15.76 15.45 12.08
CA GLY A 97 17.16 15.90 12.15
C GLY A 97 17.30 17.37 12.58
N ARG A 98 16.43 18.26 12.07
CA ARG A 98 16.40 19.67 12.52
C ARG A 98 16.01 19.80 13.98
N THR A 99 14.99 19.07 14.44
CA THR A 99 14.57 19.10 15.85
C THR A 99 15.65 18.60 16.79
N ASP A 100 16.38 17.54 16.41
CA ASP A 100 17.48 17.00 17.21
C ASP A 100 18.67 17.96 17.25
N HIS A 101 18.99 18.61 16.13
CA HIS A 101 20.02 19.63 16.10
C HIS A 101 19.67 20.81 17.02
N ALA A 102 18.42 21.30 16.96
CA ALA A 102 17.94 22.36 17.84
C ALA A 102 18.01 21.97 19.32
N ARG A 103 17.64 20.73 19.66
CA ARG A 103 17.75 20.21 21.03
C ARG A 103 19.19 20.19 21.53
N ARG A 104 20.14 19.76 20.69
CA ARG A 104 21.57 19.75 21.05
C ARG A 104 22.13 21.16 21.23
N ALA A 105 21.79 22.10 20.34
CA ALA A 105 22.20 23.49 20.47
C ALA A 105 21.67 24.13 21.78
N ALA A 106 20.40 23.90 22.11
CA ALA A 106 19.80 24.39 23.36
C ALA A 106 20.42 23.75 24.62
N ALA A 107 20.83 22.48 24.55
CA ALA A 107 21.55 21.83 25.64
C ALA A 107 22.97 22.40 25.82
N GLY A 108 23.70 22.62 24.72
CA GLY A 108 25.02 23.26 24.74
C GLY A 108 24.97 24.68 25.31
N TYR A 109 23.98 25.48 24.91
CA TYR A 109 23.77 26.82 25.46
C TYR A 109 23.57 26.78 26.98
N ARG A 110 22.63 25.94 27.47
CA ARG A 110 22.38 25.77 28.91
C ARG A 110 23.62 25.35 29.69
N ALA A 111 24.44 24.46 29.14
CA ALA A 111 25.69 24.05 29.77
C ALA A 111 26.71 25.19 29.85
N SER A 112 26.79 26.05 28.83
CA SER A 112 27.71 27.19 28.80
C SER A 112 27.31 28.35 29.72
N THR A 113 26.01 28.53 29.99
CA THR A 113 25.49 29.63 30.83
C THR A 113 25.30 29.26 32.31
N ALA A 114 25.61 28.02 32.69
CA ALA A 114 25.56 27.54 34.08
C ALA A 114 26.91 27.67 34.81
N ILE A 115 27.87 28.38 34.20
CA ILE A 115 29.19 28.77 34.74
C ILE A 115 29.14 30.25 35.08
#